data_AF-A0A933VBM7-F1
#
_entry.id   AF-A0A933VBM7-F1
#
_cell.length_a   1.000
_cell.length_b   1.000
_cell.length_c   1.000
_cell.angle_alpha   90.00
_cell.angle_beta   90.00
_cell.angle_gamma   90.00
#
_symmetry.space_group_name_H-M   'P 1'
#
loop_
_entity.id
_entity.type
_entity.pdbx_description
1 polymer ?
#
loop_
_entity_poly.entity_id
_entity_poly.type
_entity_poly.pdbx_seq_one_letter_code
_entity_poly.pdbx_strand_id
1 'polypeptide(L)'
;MQRLVIGDIHGCWIEFQELLDQAGLSEGDKIIALGDFVDRGPDSPRVLDFFQREPNAYAIQGNHERKHIRSVRGEVKAALSQRITRQQLGDDYAKALTFFESLPLYLEFPEANLVHGYWEPGLAIEQQRATVLAGTMGSEKHLRENYDRPWYELYDGDIPIIVGHHDYARNRQPFVYRDRVFGIDTSCCHGGVLTAIMLPDFRFVSVPSRADYWRAMRNAYKSRQPVREPIAWDEDDQAVLTLLHDHALREHAKIVAQLRQQVAYDALSPHEQGKVYAEFVGQTPQSFLLHLARRDELTLEKMQRVLRNPDRARKVAVEWGLSSPDETTDD
;
A
#
# COMPACT_ATOMS: atom_id res chain seq x y z
N MET A 1 -34.53 -14.12 4.26
CA MET A 1 -33.14 -14.55 4.10
C MET A 1 -32.28 -13.31 4.25
N GLN A 2 -31.41 -13.31 5.24
CA GLN A 2 -30.50 -12.21 5.52
C GLN A 2 -29.21 -12.36 4.73
N ARG A 3 -28.50 -11.25 4.56
CA ARG A 3 -27.17 -11.23 3.97
C ARG A 3 -26.25 -10.43 4.88
N LEU A 4 -25.20 -11.07 5.36
CA LEU A 4 -24.16 -10.44 6.14
C LEU A 4 -23.02 -10.05 5.21
N VAL A 5 -22.89 -8.75 4.95
CA VAL A 5 -21.85 -8.18 4.10
C VAL A 5 -20.72 -7.68 4.98
N ILE A 6 -19.51 -8.20 4.80
CA ILE A 6 -18.36 -8.01 5.68
C ILE A 6 -17.30 -7.21 4.93
N GLY A 7 -16.75 -6.19 5.60
CA GLY A 7 -15.63 -5.39 5.07
C GLY A 7 -14.31 -6.17 5.03
N ASP A 8 -13.21 -5.44 4.87
CA ASP A 8 -11.87 -6.01 4.63
C ASP A 8 -11.38 -6.88 5.80
N ILE A 9 -11.42 -8.21 5.61
CA ILE A 9 -11.07 -9.21 6.64
C ILE A 9 -9.55 -9.31 6.80
N HIS A 10 -8.80 -9.26 5.70
CA HIS A 10 -7.34 -9.34 5.69
C HIS A 10 -6.77 -10.45 6.57
N GLY A 11 -7.27 -11.68 6.46
CA GLY A 11 -6.77 -12.82 7.23
C GLY A 11 -6.98 -12.73 8.77
N CYS A 12 -7.82 -11.81 9.25
CA CYS A 12 -8.19 -11.67 10.68
C CYS A 12 -9.24 -12.74 11.04
N TRP A 13 -8.83 -14.00 11.00
CA TRP A 13 -9.71 -15.17 11.15
C TRP A 13 -10.49 -15.17 12.47
N ILE A 14 -9.85 -14.76 13.57
CA ILE A 14 -10.48 -14.78 14.88
C ILE A 14 -11.61 -13.75 14.97
N GLU A 15 -11.37 -12.52 14.53
CA GLU A 15 -12.39 -11.48 14.45
C GLU A 15 -13.51 -11.85 13.49
N PHE A 16 -13.19 -12.52 12.38
CA PHE A 16 -14.17 -13.04 11.43
C PHE A 16 -15.10 -14.08 12.09
N GLN A 17 -14.56 -15.07 12.80
CA GLN A 17 -15.37 -16.05 13.51
C GLN A 17 -16.27 -15.39 14.56
N GLU A 18 -15.72 -14.51 15.40
CA GLU A 18 -16.49 -13.78 16.41
C GLU A 18 -17.61 -12.94 15.78
N LEU A 19 -17.37 -12.37 14.60
CA LEU A 19 -18.37 -11.57 13.90
C LEU A 19 -19.52 -12.47 13.41
N LEU A 20 -19.22 -13.65 12.87
CA LEU A 20 -20.24 -14.63 12.47
C LEU A 20 -21.09 -15.08 13.67
N ASP A 21 -20.44 -15.35 14.81
CA ASP A 21 -21.13 -15.74 16.05
C ASP A 21 -22.07 -14.63 16.54
N GLN A 22 -21.64 -13.36 16.46
CA GLN A 22 -22.46 -12.20 16.87
C GLN A 22 -23.58 -11.85 15.87
N ALA A 23 -23.42 -12.20 14.60
CA ALA A 23 -24.38 -11.87 13.56
C ALA A 23 -25.71 -12.62 13.72
N GLY A 24 -25.71 -13.78 14.39
CA GLY A 24 -26.92 -14.56 14.66
C GLY A 24 -27.55 -15.14 13.39
N LEU A 25 -26.71 -15.62 12.46
CA LEU A 25 -27.14 -16.16 11.18
C LEU A 25 -27.95 -17.44 11.33
N SER A 26 -28.97 -17.59 10.48
CA SER A 26 -29.77 -18.80 10.34
C SER A 26 -29.35 -19.62 9.11
N GLU A 27 -29.82 -20.87 9.03
CA GLU A 27 -29.60 -21.70 7.86
C GLU A 27 -30.13 -21.01 6.59
N GLY A 28 -29.29 -20.94 5.56
CA GLY A 28 -29.60 -20.29 4.28
C GLY A 28 -29.30 -18.79 4.22
N ASP A 29 -28.93 -18.13 5.32
CA ASP A 29 -28.43 -16.76 5.26
C ASP A 29 -27.08 -16.71 4.52
N LYS A 30 -26.84 -15.61 3.81
CA LYS A 30 -25.64 -15.45 2.97
C LYS A 30 -24.55 -14.70 3.71
N ILE A 31 -23.31 -15.11 3.53
CA ILE A 31 -22.11 -14.46 4.07
C ILE A 31 -21.31 -13.92 2.89
N ILE A 32 -21.00 -12.63 2.88
CA ILE A 32 -20.42 -11.98 1.71
C ILE A 32 -19.23 -11.12 2.12
N ALA A 33 -18.02 -11.42 1.63
CA ALA A 33 -16.88 -10.53 1.78
C ALA A 33 -16.79 -9.50 0.65
N LEU A 34 -16.52 -8.23 0.99
CA LEU A 34 -16.33 -7.14 0.03
C LEU A 34 -14.94 -7.13 -0.64
N GLY A 35 -14.23 -8.25 -0.68
CA GLY A 35 -12.84 -8.33 -1.14
C GLY A 35 -11.84 -8.10 -0.02
N ASP A 36 -10.55 -8.12 -0.35
CA ASP A 36 -9.44 -7.92 0.59
C ASP A 36 -9.53 -8.83 1.83
N PHE A 37 -9.97 -10.06 1.62
CA PHE A 37 -10.15 -11.05 2.69
C PHE A 37 -8.86 -11.82 2.99
N VAL A 38 -7.88 -11.78 2.09
CA VAL A 38 -6.50 -12.26 2.32
C VAL A 38 -5.54 -11.10 2.57
N ASP A 39 -4.27 -11.44 2.80
CA ASP A 39 -3.19 -10.49 3.06
C ASP A 39 -3.21 -9.79 4.41
N ARG A 40 -2.02 -9.32 4.82
CA ARG A 40 -1.72 -8.55 6.04
C ARG A 40 -1.89 -9.30 7.35
N GLY A 41 -3.03 -9.96 7.60
CA GLY A 41 -3.28 -10.70 8.82
C GLY A 41 -2.63 -12.08 8.89
N PRO A 42 -2.77 -12.76 10.04
CA PRO A 42 -2.04 -13.97 10.35
C PRO A 42 -2.59 -15.23 9.65
N ASP A 43 -3.88 -15.26 9.31
CA ASP A 43 -4.60 -16.48 8.92
C ASP A 43 -5.39 -16.34 7.60
N SER A 44 -4.77 -15.75 6.57
CA SER A 44 -5.34 -15.72 5.21
C SER A 44 -5.81 -17.11 4.71
N PRO A 45 -5.07 -18.23 4.95
CA PRO A 45 -5.51 -19.54 4.49
C PRO A 45 -6.86 -19.99 5.08
N ARG A 46 -7.15 -19.70 6.36
CA ARG A 46 -8.42 -20.11 6.98
C ARG A 46 -9.59 -19.30 6.46
N VAL A 47 -9.40 -17.99 6.29
CA VAL A 47 -10.43 -17.12 5.68
C VAL A 47 -10.71 -17.57 4.24
N LEU A 48 -9.68 -17.84 3.45
CA LEU A 48 -9.83 -18.37 2.09
C LEU A 48 -10.55 -19.72 2.08
N ASP A 49 -10.14 -20.66 2.93
CA ASP A 49 -10.74 -22.00 3.00
C ASP A 49 -12.24 -21.94 3.33
N PHE A 50 -12.64 -21.02 4.22
CA PHE A 50 -14.06 -20.76 4.51
C PHE A 50 -14.84 -20.37 3.25
N PHE A 51 -14.40 -19.34 2.51
CA PHE A 51 -15.10 -18.89 1.29
C PHE A 51 -15.03 -19.89 0.13
N GLN A 52 -14.10 -20.85 0.16
CA GLN A 52 -14.03 -21.93 -0.82
C GLN A 52 -14.99 -23.10 -0.51
N ARG A 53 -15.33 -23.32 0.75
CA ARG A 53 -16.08 -24.50 1.20
C ARG A 53 -17.53 -24.21 1.53
N GLU A 54 -17.81 -23.05 2.11
CA GLU A 54 -19.15 -22.73 2.61
C GLU A 54 -20.09 -22.38 1.45
N PRO A 55 -21.17 -23.15 1.23
CA PRO A 55 -22.02 -23.01 0.04
C PRO A 55 -22.80 -21.70 -0.01
N ASN A 56 -23.03 -21.06 1.14
CA ASN A 56 -23.71 -19.77 1.25
C ASN A 56 -22.72 -18.60 1.46
N ALA A 57 -21.41 -18.86 1.33
CA ALA A 57 -20.39 -17.83 1.42
C ALA A 57 -19.97 -17.36 0.02
N TYR A 58 -19.86 -16.05 -0.15
CA TYR A 58 -19.49 -15.39 -1.39
C TYR A 58 -18.42 -14.34 -1.10
N ALA A 59 -17.64 -14.00 -2.11
CA ALA A 59 -16.70 -12.89 -2.05
C ALA A 59 -16.69 -12.17 -3.40
N ILE A 60 -16.40 -10.88 -3.37
CA ILE A 60 -16.03 -10.11 -4.56
C ILE A 60 -14.51 -9.90 -4.58
N GLN A 61 -13.96 -9.56 -5.74
CA GLN A 61 -12.52 -9.35 -5.92
C GLN A 61 -12.09 -7.95 -5.44
N GLY A 62 -11.21 -7.88 -4.44
CA GLY A 62 -10.54 -6.65 -4.01
C GLY A 62 -9.23 -6.40 -4.76
N ASN A 63 -8.53 -5.30 -4.42
CA ASN A 63 -7.23 -5.00 -5.03
C ASN A 63 -6.15 -5.97 -4.56
N HIS A 64 -6.26 -6.57 -3.37
CA HIS A 64 -5.30 -7.55 -2.88
C HIS A 64 -5.35 -8.87 -3.64
N GLU A 65 -6.54 -9.46 -3.83
CA GLU A 65 -6.71 -10.68 -4.63
C GLU A 65 -6.25 -10.42 -6.09
N ARG A 66 -6.64 -9.26 -6.65
CA ARG A 66 -6.23 -8.87 -8.01
C ARG A 66 -4.71 -8.73 -8.12
N LYS A 67 -4.03 -8.24 -7.09
CA LYS A 67 -2.57 -8.10 -7.08
C LYS A 67 -1.85 -9.44 -7.05
N HIS A 68 -2.40 -10.46 -6.41
CA HIS A 68 -1.88 -11.83 -6.48
C HIS A 68 -1.87 -12.36 -7.92
N ILE A 69 -3.00 -12.23 -8.64
CA ILE A 69 -3.15 -12.65 -10.03
C ILE A 69 -2.12 -11.93 -10.92
N ARG A 70 -2.11 -10.60 -10.86
CA ARG A 70 -1.21 -9.76 -11.68
C ARG A 70 0.26 -9.99 -11.38
N SER A 71 0.61 -10.31 -10.13
CA SER A 71 2.00 -10.58 -9.76
C SER A 71 2.52 -11.89 -10.36
N VAL A 72 1.67 -12.92 -10.47
CA VAL A 72 2.08 -14.20 -11.08
C VAL A 72 2.20 -14.07 -12.60
N ARG A 73 1.42 -13.18 -13.21
CA ARG A 73 1.53 -12.80 -14.63
C ARG A 73 2.72 -11.88 -14.94
N GLY A 74 3.49 -11.47 -13.94
CA GLY A 74 4.65 -10.58 -14.11
C GLY A 74 4.30 -9.10 -14.37
N GLU A 75 3.03 -8.71 -14.25
CA GLU A 75 2.57 -7.34 -14.51
C GLU A 75 2.94 -6.36 -13.40
N VAL A 76 3.02 -6.87 -12.16
CA VAL A 76 3.36 -6.09 -10.97
C VAL A 76 4.27 -6.89 -10.05
N LYS A 77 5.07 -6.21 -9.23
CA LYS A 77 5.84 -6.88 -8.17
C LYS A 77 4.92 -7.19 -6.98
N ALA A 78 5.01 -8.40 -6.45
CA ALA A 78 4.39 -8.77 -5.18
C ALA A 78 4.87 -7.83 -4.07
N ALA A 79 3.94 -7.23 -3.31
CA ALA A 79 4.32 -6.52 -2.10
C ALA A 79 4.61 -7.50 -0.97
N LEU A 80 5.06 -6.97 0.16
CA LEU A 80 5.35 -7.78 1.35
C LEU A 80 4.13 -8.62 1.79
N SER A 81 2.92 -8.06 1.73
CA SER A 81 1.69 -8.79 2.09
C SER A 81 1.50 -10.01 1.19
N GLN A 82 1.54 -9.84 -0.15
CA GLN A 82 1.38 -10.95 -1.09
C GLN A 82 2.47 -12.02 -0.91
N ARG A 83 3.71 -11.62 -0.58
CA ARG A 83 4.79 -12.57 -0.28
C ARG A 83 4.53 -13.37 0.98
N ILE A 84 4.03 -12.74 2.04
CA ILE A 84 3.65 -13.39 3.30
C ILE A 84 2.50 -14.36 3.05
N THR A 85 1.43 -13.93 2.37
CA THR A 85 0.27 -14.77 2.06
C THR A 85 0.62 -15.95 1.18
N ARG A 86 1.49 -15.75 0.18
CA ARG A 86 2.03 -16.85 -0.62
C ARG A 86 2.78 -17.88 0.24
N GLN A 87 3.52 -17.44 1.26
CA GLN A 87 4.17 -18.34 2.21
C GLN A 87 3.16 -19.03 3.14
N GLN A 88 2.10 -18.33 3.58
CA GLN A 88 1.02 -18.90 4.39
C GLN A 88 0.28 -20.00 3.63
N LEU A 89 0.04 -19.82 2.32
CA LEU A 89 -0.70 -20.75 1.48
C LEU A 89 0.14 -21.94 0.99
N GLY A 90 1.47 -21.78 0.86
CA GLY A 90 2.35 -22.86 0.43
C GLY A 90 1.89 -23.49 -0.90
N ASP A 91 1.69 -24.79 -0.90
CA ASP A 91 1.31 -25.56 -2.09
C ASP A 91 -0.11 -25.23 -2.60
N ASP A 92 -0.99 -24.73 -1.72
CA ASP A 92 -2.36 -24.34 -2.07
C ASP A 92 -2.44 -22.99 -2.80
N TYR A 93 -1.32 -22.28 -2.96
CA TYR A 93 -1.30 -20.97 -3.61
C TYR A 93 -1.84 -20.99 -5.05
N ALA A 94 -1.57 -22.05 -5.81
CA ALA A 94 -2.10 -22.18 -7.17
C ALA A 94 -3.63 -22.29 -7.18
N LYS A 95 -4.20 -23.08 -6.26
CA LYS A 95 -5.66 -23.21 -6.10
C LYS A 95 -6.28 -21.89 -5.65
N ALA A 96 -5.60 -21.15 -4.76
CA ALA A 96 -6.03 -19.82 -4.33
C ALA A 96 -6.15 -18.85 -5.51
N LEU A 97 -5.18 -18.85 -6.44
CA LEU A 97 -5.23 -18.00 -7.64
C LEU A 97 -6.43 -18.32 -8.53
N THR A 98 -6.70 -19.60 -8.79
CA THR A 98 -7.89 -20.02 -9.55
C THR A 98 -9.16 -19.50 -8.90
N PHE A 99 -9.27 -19.58 -7.57
CA PHE A 99 -10.40 -19.03 -6.84
C PHE A 99 -10.49 -17.50 -7.00
N PHE A 100 -9.38 -16.77 -6.81
CA PHE A 100 -9.35 -15.32 -6.99
C PHE A 100 -9.75 -14.87 -8.39
N GLU A 101 -9.36 -15.62 -9.43
CA GLU A 101 -9.74 -15.35 -10.83
C GLU A 101 -11.24 -15.58 -11.08
N SER A 102 -11.89 -16.42 -10.29
CA SER A 102 -13.33 -16.72 -10.40
C SER A 102 -14.23 -15.69 -9.71
N LEU A 103 -13.68 -14.83 -8.86
CA LEU A 103 -14.46 -13.87 -8.07
C LEU A 103 -15.06 -12.78 -8.98
N PRO A 104 -16.36 -12.45 -8.82
CA PRO A 104 -16.96 -11.30 -9.49
C PRO A 104 -16.39 -9.99 -8.93
N LEU A 105 -16.50 -8.90 -9.71
CA LEU A 105 -16.06 -7.58 -9.28
C LEU A 105 -17.08 -6.86 -8.38
N TYR A 106 -18.35 -7.26 -8.48
CA TYR A 106 -19.46 -6.70 -7.74
C TYR A 106 -20.58 -7.73 -7.61
N LEU A 107 -21.51 -7.47 -6.69
CA LEU A 107 -22.78 -8.19 -6.57
C LEU A 107 -23.91 -7.18 -6.49
N GLU A 108 -25.04 -7.51 -7.13
CA GLU A 108 -26.24 -6.67 -7.12
C GLU A 108 -27.33 -7.38 -6.32
N PHE A 109 -27.95 -6.63 -5.41
CA PHE A 109 -29.12 -7.07 -4.67
C PHE A 109 -30.20 -5.98 -4.72
N PRO A 110 -31.49 -6.33 -4.53
CA PRO A 110 -32.56 -5.33 -4.50
C PRO A 110 -32.33 -4.19 -3.52
N GLU A 111 -31.63 -4.46 -2.41
CA GLU A 111 -31.38 -3.51 -1.34
C GLU A 111 -30.13 -2.64 -1.57
N ALA A 112 -29.07 -3.20 -2.17
CA ALA A 112 -27.81 -2.49 -2.36
C ALA A 112 -26.89 -3.16 -3.41
N ASN A 113 -26.03 -2.34 -4.01
CA ASN A 113 -24.87 -2.80 -4.78
C ASN A 113 -23.65 -3.00 -3.86
N LEU A 114 -22.94 -4.11 -4.07
CA LEU A 114 -21.74 -4.46 -3.32
C LEU A 114 -20.51 -4.35 -4.21
N VAL A 115 -19.58 -3.47 -3.84
CA VAL A 115 -18.35 -3.18 -4.60
C VAL A 115 -17.20 -3.07 -3.62
N HIS A 116 -15.97 -3.45 -3.99
CA HIS A 116 -14.85 -3.36 -3.05
C HIS A 116 -14.42 -1.90 -2.80
N GLY A 117 -14.11 -1.16 -3.86
CA GLY A 117 -13.38 0.11 -3.79
C GLY A 117 -14.22 1.37 -3.96
N TYR A 118 -14.52 1.71 -5.21
CA TYR A 118 -15.07 3.02 -5.56
C TYR A 118 -16.19 2.94 -6.61
N TRP A 119 -16.77 4.09 -6.90
CA TRP A 119 -17.71 4.32 -7.99
C TRP A 119 -17.27 5.52 -8.84
N GLU A 120 -17.47 5.44 -10.15
CA GLU A 120 -17.26 6.54 -11.07
C GLU A 120 -18.61 7.16 -11.46
N PRO A 121 -18.90 8.41 -11.08
CA PRO A 121 -20.18 9.06 -11.37
C PRO A 121 -20.49 9.15 -12.86
N GLY A 122 -21.76 8.98 -13.21
CA GLY A 122 -22.30 9.06 -14.56
C GLY A 122 -22.23 7.76 -15.36
N LEU A 123 -21.75 6.67 -14.74
CA LEU A 123 -21.60 5.36 -15.38
C LEU A 123 -22.44 4.29 -14.67
N ALA A 124 -23.17 3.48 -15.44
CA ALA A 124 -23.82 2.28 -14.92
C ALA A 124 -22.78 1.26 -14.41
N ILE A 125 -23.18 0.32 -13.54
CA ILE A 125 -22.24 -0.60 -12.87
C ILE A 125 -21.44 -1.46 -13.87
N GLU A 126 -22.06 -1.83 -15.00
CA GLU A 126 -21.45 -2.62 -16.07
C GLU A 126 -20.41 -1.83 -16.87
N GLN A 127 -20.49 -0.50 -16.82
CA GLN A 127 -19.57 0.43 -17.49
C GLN A 127 -18.43 0.87 -16.58
N GLN A 128 -18.52 0.59 -15.28
CA GLN A 128 -17.47 0.90 -14.31
C GLN A 128 -16.19 0.15 -14.67
N ARG A 129 -15.04 0.85 -14.58
CA ARG A 129 -13.75 0.20 -14.80
C ARG A 129 -13.50 -0.83 -13.70
N ALA A 130 -13.03 -2.01 -14.08
CA ALA A 130 -12.68 -3.07 -13.12
C ALA A 130 -11.70 -2.60 -12.04
N THR A 131 -10.79 -1.68 -12.35
CA THR A 131 -9.83 -1.12 -11.39
C THR A 131 -10.43 -0.11 -10.41
N VAL A 132 -11.56 0.53 -10.78
CA VAL A 132 -12.36 1.41 -9.91
C VAL A 132 -13.13 0.54 -8.91
N LEU A 133 -13.88 -0.43 -9.42
CA LEU A 133 -14.64 -1.37 -8.57
C LEU A 133 -13.73 -2.15 -7.62
N ALA A 134 -12.56 -2.59 -8.09
CA ALA A 134 -11.60 -3.32 -7.27
C ALA A 134 -10.68 -2.41 -6.41
N GLY A 135 -10.88 -1.09 -6.31
CA GLY A 135 -10.13 -0.28 -5.34
C GLY A 135 -8.62 -0.13 -5.63
N THR A 136 -8.20 0.10 -6.87
CA THR A 136 -6.77 0.31 -7.14
C THR A 136 -6.33 1.75 -6.84
N MET A 137 -5.10 1.94 -6.33
CA MET A 137 -4.52 3.28 -6.09
C MET A 137 -4.52 4.18 -7.35
N GLY A 138 -4.37 3.58 -8.53
CA GLY A 138 -4.42 4.32 -9.79
C GLY A 138 -5.81 4.88 -10.08
N SER A 139 -6.85 4.12 -9.77
CA SER A 139 -8.25 4.57 -9.89
C SER A 139 -8.60 5.64 -8.86
N GLU A 140 -8.11 5.54 -7.62
CA GLU A 140 -8.29 6.59 -6.62
C GLU A 140 -7.72 7.93 -7.11
N LYS A 141 -6.49 7.89 -7.62
CA LYS A 141 -5.83 9.06 -8.21
C LYS A 141 -6.65 9.61 -9.37
N HIS A 142 -7.07 8.74 -10.29
CA HIS A 142 -7.89 9.15 -11.42
C HIS A 142 -9.18 9.87 -10.97
N LEU A 143 -9.92 9.31 -10.00
CA LEU A 143 -11.15 9.91 -9.51
C LEU A 143 -10.89 11.30 -8.90
N ARG A 144 -9.82 11.43 -8.12
CA ARG A 144 -9.42 12.73 -7.55
C ARG A 144 -8.98 13.78 -8.58
N GLU A 145 -8.47 13.35 -9.73
CA GLU A 145 -8.00 14.27 -10.79
C GLU A 145 -9.12 14.70 -11.74
N ASN A 146 -10.17 13.90 -11.87
CA ASN A 146 -11.25 14.14 -12.85
C ASN A 146 -12.55 14.66 -12.21
N TYR A 147 -12.67 14.62 -10.88
CA TYR A 147 -13.85 15.07 -10.15
C TYR A 147 -13.47 16.08 -9.06
N ASP A 148 -14.31 17.09 -8.87
CA ASP A 148 -14.10 18.21 -7.93
C ASP A 148 -14.41 17.84 -6.48
N ARG A 149 -15.13 16.74 -6.27
CA ARG A 149 -15.57 16.21 -4.98
C ARG A 149 -15.27 14.71 -4.86
N PRO A 150 -15.20 14.17 -3.63
CA PRO A 150 -15.07 12.73 -3.43
C PRO A 150 -16.20 11.96 -4.12
N TRP A 151 -15.88 10.80 -4.69
CA TRP A 151 -16.84 10.00 -5.45
C TRP A 151 -18.13 9.68 -4.67
N TYR A 152 -18.02 9.45 -3.36
CA TYR A 152 -19.17 9.10 -2.52
C TYR A 152 -20.16 10.27 -2.38
N GLU A 153 -19.71 11.52 -2.56
CA GLU A 153 -20.58 12.69 -2.60
C GLU A 153 -21.30 12.84 -3.94
N LEU A 154 -20.73 12.23 -4.98
CA LEU A 154 -21.19 12.24 -6.36
C LEU A 154 -21.92 10.95 -6.74
N TYR A 155 -22.11 10.03 -5.79
CA TYR A 155 -22.74 8.75 -6.05
C TYR A 155 -24.18 8.93 -6.55
N ASP A 156 -24.43 8.43 -7.76
CA ASP A 156 -25.63 8.67 -8.56
C ASP A 156 -26.42 7.40 -8.91
N GLY A 157 -26.02 6.23 -8.40
CA GLY A 157 -26.73 4.96 -8.66
C GLY A 157 -28.11 4.89 -7.99
N ASP A 158 -29.08 4.15 -8.53
CA ASP A 158 -30.46 4.22 -8.04
C ASP A 158 -30.70 3.63 -6.64
N ILE A 159 -29.84 2.71 -6.19
CA ILE A 159 -29.91 2.05 -4.87
C ILE A 159 -28.67 2.33 -4.03
N PRO A 160 -28.68 2.07 -2.71
CA PRO A 160 -27.47 2.17 -1.89
C PRO A 160 -26.28 1.35 -2.42
N ILE A 161 -25.07 1.80 -2.10
CA ILE A 161 -23.83 1.07 -2.34
C ILE A 161 -23.09 0.80 -1.03
N ILE A 162 -22.53 -0.40 -0.91
CA ILE A 162 -21.71 -0.84 0.24
C ILE A 162 -20.30 -1.15 -0.25
N VAL A 163 -19.31 -0.53 0.39
CA VAL A 163 -17.90 -0.59 0.01
C VAL A 163 -16.97 -0.91 1.17
N GLY A 164 -15.84 -1.53 0.86
CA GLY A 164 -14.72 -1.75 1.77
C GLY A 164 -13.56 -0.80 1.44
N HIS A 165 -12.35 -1.34 1.39
CA HIS A 165 -11.11 -0.76 0.85
C HIS A 165 -10.51 0.45 1.61
N HIS A 166 -11.36 1.36 2.10
CA HIS A 166 -10.96 2.53 2.86
C HIS A 166 -11.74 2.64 4.16
N ASP A 167 -11.00 2.86 5.24
CA ASP A 167 -11.52 3.47 6.46
C ASP A 167 -11.77 4.97 6.23
N TYR A 168 -12.96 5.28 5.72
CA TYR A 168 -13.42 6.64 5.45
C TYR A 168 -13.63 7.46 6.73
N ALA A 169 -14.12 6.84 7.81
CA ALA A 169 -14.47 7.53 9.04
C ALA A 169 -13.24 7.76 9.95
N ARG A 170 -12.24 6.88 9.88
CA ARG A 170 -10.98 6.91 10.66
C ARG A 170 -11.18 7.03 12.17
N ASN A 171 -12.30 6.52 12.65
CA ASN A 171 -12.74 6.63 14.05
C ASN A 171 -13.29 5.29 14.58
N ARG A 172 -12.97 4.18 13.91
CA ARG A 172 -13.41 2.81 14.27
C ARG A 172 -14.93 2.60 14.17
N GLN A 173 -15.63 3.43 13.40
CA GLN A 173 -17.05 3.28 13.08
C GLN A 173 -17.22 3.14 11.58
N PRO A 174 -18.28 2.45 11.11
CA PRO A 174 -18.63 2.47 9.70
C PRO A 174 -18.94 3.90 9.24
N PHE A 175 -18.63 4.17 7.98
CA PHE A 175 -18.95 5.43 7.31
C PHE A 175 -20.31 5.32 6.63
N VAL A 176 -21.20 6.27 6.90
CA VAL A 176 -22.49 6.38 6.23
C VAL A 176 -22.62 7.78 5.65
N TYR A 177 -22.82 7.86 4.34
CA TYR A 177 -23.09 9.11 3.65
C TYR A 177 -24.50 9.12 3.08
N ARG A 178 -25.36 9.95 3.69
CA ARG A 178 -26.75 10.22 3.27
C ARG A 178 -27.60 8.95 3.07
N ASP A 179 -27.36 7.90 3.86
CA ASP A 179 -28.02 6.58 3.75
C ASP A 179 -27.92 5.94 2.35
N ARG A 180 -26.87 6.32 1.60
CA ARG A 180 -26.68 5.96 0.19
C ARG A 180 -25.34 5.30 -0.08
N VAL A 181 -24.29 5.69 0.66
CA VAL A 181 -22.97 5.08 0.58
C VAL A 181 -22.56 4.58 1.97
N PHE A 182 -22.25 3.30 2.05
CA PHE A 182 -21.88 2.61 3.29
C PHE A 182 -20.45 2.09 3.17
N GLY A 183 -19.49 2.76 3.81
CA GLY A 183 -18.11 2.29 3.92
C GLY A 183 -17.91 1.47 5.18
N ILE A 184 -17.57 0.18 5.05
CA ILE A 184 -17.49 -0.76 6.18
C ILE A 184 -16.08 -1.35 6.41
N ASP A 185 -15.07 -0.93 5.65
CA ASP A 185 -13.69 -1.13 6.09
C ASP A 185 -13.42 -0.22 7.29
N THR A 186 -13.11 -0.85 8.42
CA THR A 186 -12.80 -0.18 9.69
C THR A 186 -11.43 -0.59 10.22
N SER A 187 -10.52 -0.91 9.29
CA SER A 187 -9.09 -1.15 9.52
C SER A 187 -8.79 -2.31 10.49
N CYS A 188 -9.53 -3.42 10.38
CA CYS A 188 -9.37 -4.58 11.28
C CYS A 188 -7.91 -5.05 11.42
N CYS A 189 -7.22 -5.28 10.30
CA CYS A 189 -5.83 -5.78 10.31
C CYS A 189 -4.80 -4.79 10.90
N HIS A 190 -5.19 -3.53 11.10
CA HIS A 190 -4.37 -2.47 11.69
C HIS A 190 -4.74 -2.20 13.16
N GLY A 191 -5.54 -3.06 13.79
CA GLY A 191 -5.99 -2.89 15.19
C GLY A 191 -7.26 -2.06 15.34
N GLY A 192 -8.00 -1.84 14.25
CA GLY A 192 -9.30 -1.17 14.24
C GLY A 192 -10.43 -2.09 14.69
N VAL A 193 -11.37 -2.32 13.78
CA VAL A 193 -12.59 -3.13 13.98
C VAL A 193 -12.84 -3.91 12.68
N LEU A 194 -13.37 -5.13 12.77
CA LEU A 194 -14.01 -5.80 11.65
C LEU A 194 -15.49 -5.46 11.67
N THR A 195 -15.99 -4.86 10.60
CA THR A 195 -17.40 -4.42 10.53
C THR A 195 -18.11 -5.11 9.38
N ALA A 196 -19.34 -5.50 9.68
CA ALA A 196 -20.29 -6.02 8.72
C ALA A 196 -21.61 -5.26 8.80
N ILE A 197 -22.39 -5.37 7.75
CA ILE A 197 -23.74 -4.83 7.65
C ILE A 197 -24.69 -5.95 7.23
N MET A 198 -25.79 -6.06 7.96
CA MET A 198 -26.85 -7.00 7.70
C MET A 198 -27.86 -6.36 6.73
N LEU A 199 -28.27 -7.11 5.71
CA LEU A 199 -29.35 -6.76 4.79
C LEU A 199 -30.54 -7.68 5.02
N PRO A 200 -31.79 -7.18 4.89
CA PRO A 200 -32.17 -5.87 4.33
C PRO A 200 -32.24 -4.71 5.34
N ASP A 201 -31.92 -4.94 6.62
CA ASP A 201 -32.15 -3.97 7.71
C ASP A 201 -31.06 -2.90 7.86
N PHE A 202 -29.97 -2.98 7.10
CA PHE A 202 -28.79 -2.09 7.18
C PHE A 202 -28.20 -2.02 8.60
N ARG A 203 -28.31 -3.11 9.37
CA ARG A 203 -27.83 -3.17 10.76
C ARG A 203 -26.35 -3.54 10.82
N PHE A 204 -25.55 -2.74 11.51
CA PHE A 204 -24.13 -3.04 11.69
C PHE A 204 -23.88 -4.11 12.76
N VAL A 205 -22.87 -4.94 12.50
CA VAL A 205 -22.27 -5.89 13.45
C VAL A 205 -20.76 -5.69 13.41
N SER A 206 -20.12 -5.52 14.57
CA SER A 206 -18.71 -5.11 14.62
C SER A 206 -17.95 -5.83 15.74
N VAL A 207 -16.73 -6.26 15.43
CA VAL A 207 -15.82 -6.93 16.38
C VAL A 207 -14.50 -6.16 16.44
N PRO A 208 -14.06 -5.69 17.63
CA PRO A 208 -12.79 -5.00 17.76
C PRO A 208 -11.63 -5.95 17.48
N SER A 209 -10.64 -5.47 16.72
CA SER A 209 -9.44 -6.25 16.45
C SER A 209 -8.60 -6.44 17.72
N ARG A 210 -8.08 -7.65 17.94
CA ARG A 210 -7.27 -7.99 19.12
C ARG A 210 -5.86 -7.37 19.06
N ALA A 211 -5.37 -7.02 17.87
CA ALA A 211 -4.04 -6.44 17.68
C ALA A 211 -3.86 -5.73 16.33
N ASP A 212 -2.79 -4.94 16.21
CA ASP A 212 -2.26 -4.51 14.91
C ASP A 212 -1.51 -5.68 14.25
N TYR A 213 -2.28 -6.57 13.61
CA TYR A 213 -1.75 -7.77 12.96
C TYR A 213 -0.77 -7.43 11.86
N TRP A 214 -1.02 -6.39 11.07
CA TRP A 214 -0.12 -6.06 9.97
C TRP A 214 1.24 -5.61 10.48
N ARG A 215 1.31 -4.81 11.55
CA ARG A 215 2.57 -4.47 12.19
C ARG A 215 3.27 -5.71 12.74
N ALA A 216 2.54 -6.60 13.40
CA ALA A 216 3.10 -7.86 13.93
C ALA A 216 3.68 -8.74 12.80
N MET A 217 2.93 -8.95 11.71
CA MET A 217 3.36 -9.75 10.56
C MET A 217 4.57 -9.15 9.85
N ARG A 218 4.62 -7.83 9.68
CA ARG A 218 5.81 -7.15 9.12
C ARG A 218 7.04 -7.33 9.99
N ASN A 219 6.89 -7.22 11.31
CA ASN A 219 8.00 -7.39 12.25
C ASN A 219 8.51 -8.83 12.25
N ALA A 220 7.60 -9.80 12.32
CA ALA A 220 7.94 -11.23 12.26
C ALA A 220 8.60 -11.62 10.93
N TYR A 221 8.14 -11.05 9.81
CA TYR A 221 8.78 -11.29 8.52
C TYR A 221 10.20 -10.74 8.48
N LYS A 222 10.41 -9.51 8.96
CA LYS A 222 11.74 -8.88 9.01
C LYS A 222 12.71 -9.65 9.91
N SER A 223 12.26 -10.13 11.07
CA SER A 223 13.13 -10.86 12.01
C SER A 223 13.57 -12.23 11.49
N ARG A 224 12.84 -12.81 10.52
CA ARG A 224 13.21 -14.07 9.85
C ARG A 224 14.13 -13.86 8.66
N GLN A 225 14.31 -12.64 8.18
CA GLN A 225 15.28 -12.37 7.12
C GLN A 225 16.69 -12.45 7.73
N PRO A 226 17.68 -13.00 7.01
CA PRO A 226 19.06 -12.95 7.47
C PRO A 226 19.42 -11.49 7.74
N VAL A 227 19.99 -11.24 8.92
CA VAL A 227 20.59 -9.94 9.23
C VAL A 227 21.66 -9.74 8.17
N ARG A 228 21.48 -8.72 7.32
CA ARG A 228 22.57 -8.31 6.44
C ARG A 228 23.67 -7.82 7.35
N GLU A 229 24.76 -8.57 7.42
CA GLU A 229 25.95 -8.07 8.09
C GLU A 229 26.33 -6.72 7.46
N PRO A 230 26.70 -5.72 8.27
CA PRO A 230 27.28 -4.51 7.74
C PRO A 230 28.43 -4.89 6.82
N ILE A 231 28.37 -4.45 5.57
CA ILE A 231 29.52 -4.61 4.67
C ILE A 231 30.66 -3.82 5.31
N ALA A 232 31.80 -4.47 5.53
CA ALA A 232 33.00 -3.80 6.00
C ALA A 232 33.44 -2.79 4.93
N TRP A 233 33.75 -1.58 5.37
CA TRP A 233 34.32 -0.53 4.53
C TRP A 233 35.78 -0.40 4.95
N ASP A 234 36.68 -0.83 4.08
CA ASP A 234 38.12 -0.74 4.33
C ASP A 234 38.64 0.70 4.21
N GLU A 235 39.94 0.90 4.38
CA GLU A 235 40.56 2.23 4.35
C GLU A 235 40.36 2.94 3.00
N ASP A 236 40.48 2.20 1.89
CA ASP A 236 40.29 2.72 0.53
C ASP A 236 38.83 3.13 0.32
N ASP A 237 37.90 2.34 0.84
CA ASP A 237 36.48 2.65 0.80
C ASP A 237 36.14 3.91 1.61
N GLN A 238 36.78 4.10 2.77
CA GLN A 238 36.63 5.35 3.55
C GLN A 238 37.22 6.55 2.80
N ALA A 239 38.33 6.36 2.09
CA ALA A 239 38.93 7.42 1.27
C ALA A 239 37.98 7.84 0.15
N VAL A 240 37.36 6.89 -0.55
CA VAL A 240 36.33 7.16 -1.57
C VAL A 240 35.11 7.87 -0.97
N LEU A 241 34.64 7.45 0.20
CA LEU A 241 33.53 8.12 0.88
C LEU A 241 33.86 9.56 1.26
N THR A 242 35.07 9.80 1.75
CA THR A 242 35.55 11.15 2.11
C THR A 242 35.65 12.03 0.86
N LEU A 243 36.18 11.49 -0.23
CA LEU A 243 36.25 12.19 -1.51
C LEU A 243 34.86 12.58 -2.04
N LEU A 244 33.90 11.65 -1.99
CA LEU A 244 32.50 11.91 -2.33
C LEU A 244 31.85 12.94 -1.42
N HIS A 245 32.10 12.84 -0.12
CA HIS A 245 31.55 13.74 0.89
C HIS A 245 31.97 15.19 0.58
N ASP A 246 33.27 15.41 0.43
CA ASP A 246 33.82 16.74 0.21
C ASP A 246 33.41 17.30 -1.15
N HIS A 247 33.36 16.45 -2.17
CA HIS A 247 32.84 16.85 -3.48
C HIS A 247 31.36 17.27 -3.39
N ALA A 248 30.52 16.48 -2.73
CA ALA A 248 29.10 16.78 -2.57
C ALA A 248 28.87 18.11 -1.83
N LEU A 249 29.65 18.41 -0.78
CA LEU A 249 29.58 19.69 -0.08
C LEU A 249 29.99 20.87 -0.97
N ARG A 250 31.06 20.72 -1.76
CA ARG A 250 31.50 21.76 -2.71
C ARG A 250 30.45 22.01 -3.79
N GLU A 251 29.92 20.96 -4.40
CA GLU A 251 28.88 21.09 -5.43
C GLU A 251 27.59 21.68 -4.85
N HIS A 252 27.18 21.24 -3.66
CA HIS A 252 26.06 21.83 -2.94
C HIS A 252 26.24 23.35 -2.75
N ALA A 253 27.41 23.78 -2.29
CA ALA A 253 27.70 25.21 -2.09
C ALA A 253 27.64 26.00 -3.40
N LYS A 254 28.16 25.44 -4.51
CA LYS A 254 28.06 26.06 -5.84
C LYS A 254 26.61 26.21 -6.30
N ILE A 255 25.80 25.16 -6.14
CA ILE A 255 24.38 25.17 -6.50
C ILE A 255 23.64 26.26 -5.71
N VAL A 256 23.84 26.33 -4.40
CA VAL A 256 23.19 27.36 -3.56
C VAL A 256 23.61 28.76 -3.99
N ALA A 257 24.91 28.97 -4.30
CA ALA A 257 25.39 30.26 -4.79
C ALA A 257 24.74 30.65 -6.14
N GLN A 258 24.57 29.70 -7.05
CA GLN A 258 23.89 29.93 -8.34
C GLN A 258 22.40 30.21 -8.15
N LEU A 259 21.72 29.46 -7.27
CA LEU A 259 20.30 29.68 -6.97
C LEU A 259 20.05 31.06 -6.38
N ARG A 260 20.94 31.55 -5.49
CA ARG A 260 20.89 32.92 -4.95
C ARG A 260 21.00 34.02 -6.01
N GLN A 261 21.58 33.72 -7.17
CA GLN A 261 21.66 34.68 -8.29
C GLN A 261 20.40 34.67 -9.15
N GLN A 262 19.63 33.57 -9.14
CA GLN A 262 18.44 33.39 -9.99
C GLN A 262 17.14 33.73 -9.26
N VAL A 263 17.08 33.43 -7.97
CA VAL A 263 15.91 33.65 -7.11
C VAL A 263 16.34 34.18 -5.75
N ALA A 264 15.41 34.78 -5.00
CA ALA A 264 15.61 35.14 -3.60
C ALA A 264 15.62 33.89 -2.71
N TYR A 265 16.59 32.99 -2.92
CA TYR A 265 16.61 31.63 -2.37
C TYR A 265 16.52 31.61 -0.84
N ASP A 266 17.24 32.51 -0.16
CA ASP A 266 17.23 32.59 1.31
C ASP A 266 15.92 33.14 1.89
N ALA A 267 15.07 33.76 1.07
CA ALA A 267 13.75 34.25 1.48
C ALA A 267 12.63 33.21 1.29
N LEU A 268 12.90 32.11 0.60
CA LEU A 268 11.96 31.02 0.37
C LEU A 268 11.75 30.18 1.65
N SER A 269 10.57 29.59 1.80
CA SER A 269 10.35 28.60 2.86
C SER A 269 11.23 27.35 2.66
N PRO A 270 11.52 26.56 3.70
CA PRO A 270 12.33 25.34 3.57
C PRO A 270 11.78 24.33 2.55
N HIS A 271 10.46 24.30 2.37
CA HIS A 271 9.78 23.46 1.38
C HIS A 271 10.04 23.95 -0.04
N GLU A 272 9.88 25.25 -0.29
CA GLU A 272 10.13 25.88 -1.59
C GLU A 272 11.61 25.84 -1.98
N GLN A 273 12.51 26.08 -1.02
CA GLN A 273 13.96 25.88 -1.20
C GLN A 273 14.27 24.44 -1.66
N GLY A 274 13.57 23.46 -1.09
CA GLY A 274 13.69 22.06 -1.49
C GLY A 274 13.22 21.80 -2.91
N LYS A 275 12.11 22.42 -3.32
CA LYS A 275 11.55 22.28 -4.68
C LYS A 275 12.49 22.88 -5.74
N VAL A 276 12.89 24.14 -5.55
CA VAL A 276 13.80 24.84 -6.48
C VAL A 276 15.15 24.12 -6.57
N TYR A 277 15.68 23.65 -5.43
CA TYR A 277 16.93 22.88 -5.43
C TYR A 277 16.80 21.55 -6.18
N ALA A 278 15.68 20.83 -6.01
CA ALA A 278 15.43 19.59 -6.73
C ALA A 278 15.27 19.80 -8.24
N GLU A 279 14.61 20.88 -8.66
CA GLU A 279 14.50 21.27 -10.06
C GLU A 279 15.87 21.59 -10.67
N PHE A 280 16.73 22.29 -9.93
CA PHE A 280 18.08 22.65 -10.36
C PHE A 280 19.01 21.44 -10.49
N VAL A 281 19.03 20.56 -9.48
CA VAL A 281 19.89 19.37 -9.46
C VAL A 281 19.43 18.31 -10.45
N GLY A 282 18.13 18.26 -10.74
CA GLY A 282 17.53 17.22 -11.56
C GLY A 282 17.56 15.83 -10.90
N GLN A 283 17.16 14.81 -11.65
CA GLN A 283 17.11 13.43 -11.17
C GLN A 283 18.28 12.61 -11.71
N THR A 284 19.44 12.75 -11.07
CA THR A 284 20.59 11.86 -11.30
C THR A 284 20.67 10.79 -10.20
N PRO A 285 21.22 9.59 -10.48
CA PRO A 285 21.42 8.53 -9.47
C PRO A 285 22.15 8.96 -8.20
N GLN A 286 22.94 10.04 -8.25
CA GLN A 286 23.80 10.57 -7.20
C GLN A 286 23.32 11.89 -6.56
N SER A 287 22.22 12.46 -7.07
CA SER A 287 21.55 13.65 -6.50
C SER A 287 21.21 13.54 -5.01
N PHE A 288 21.02 12.32 -4.49
CA PHE A 288 20.72 12.09 -3.08
C PHE A 288 21.81 12.62 -2.14
N LEU A 289 23.09 12.60 -2.53
CA LEU A 289 24.19 13.15 -1.72
C LEU A 289 24.07 14.67 -1.59
N LEU A 290 23.70 15.35 -2.69
CA LEU A 290 23.43 16.79 -2.70
C LEU A 290 22.21 17.15 -1.86
N HIS A 291 21.18 16.31 -1.87
CA HIS A 291 20.01 16.50 -1.01
C HIS A 291 20.33 16.27 0.48
N LEU A 292 21.22 15.34 0.81
CA LEU A 292 21.73 15.18 2.18
C LEU A 292 22.53 16.39 2.62
N ALA A 293 23.43 16.91 1.77
CA ALA A 293 24.20 18.12 2.04
C ALA A 293 23.30 19.33 2.32
N ARG A 294 22.27 19.55 1.49
CA ARG A 294 21.30 20.64 1.67
C ARG A 294 20.57 20.60 3.01
N ARG A 295 20.36 19.41 3.59
CA ARG A 295 19.69 19.23 4.87
C ARG A 295 20.65 19.16 6.05
N ASP A 296 21.95 19.37 5.82
CA ASP A 296 23.00 19.20 6.82
C ASP A 296 23.01 17.79 7.45
N GLU A 297 22.70 16.77 6.62
CA GLU A 297 22.63 15.37 7.04
C GLU A 297 23.71 14.50 6.37
N LEU A 298 24.65 15.10 5.63
CA LEU A 298 25.68 14.39 4.90
C LEU A 298 26.83 14.01 5.84
N THR A 299 26.74 12.83 6.46
CA THR A 299 27.82 12.23 7.26
C THR A 299 28.31 10.93 6.61
N LEU A 300 29.56 10.52 6.87
CA LEU A 300 30.10 9.26 6.33
C LEU A 300 29.23 8.05 6.70
N GLU A 301 28.74 7.98 7.94
CA GLU A 301 27.83 6.92 8.39
C GLU A 301 26.52 6.93 7.59
N LYS A 302 25.94 8.11 7.36
CA LYS A 302 24.72 8.24 6.55
C LYS A 302 24.99 7.83 5.09
N MET A 303 26.15 8.21 4.55
CA MET A 303 26.57 7.83 3.20
C MET A 303 26.71 6.31 3.06
N GLN A 304 27.37 5.63 4.01
CA GLN A 304 27.46 4.16 4.03
C GLN A 304 26.07 3.51 4.03
N ARG A 305 25.12 4.02 4.83
CA ARG A 305 23.74 3.51 4.87
C ARG A 305 22.99 3.70 3.55
N VAL A 306 23.20 4.82 2.87
CA VAL A 306 22.47 5.15 1.62
C VAL A 306 23.12 4.51 0.38
N LEU A 307 24.45 4.47 0.32
CA LEU A 307 25.23 3.79 -0.72
C LEU A 307 25.16 2.27 -0.58
N ARG A 308 25.05 1.76 0.66
CA ARG A 308 24.90 0.34 1.03
C ARG A 308 26.13 -0.54 0.80
N ASN A 309 26.96 -0.27 -0.20
CA ASN A 309 28.21 -0.99 -0.45
C ASN A 309 29.28 -0.11 -1.12
N PRO A 310 30.56 -0.50 -1.04
CA PRO A 310 31.67 0.27 -1.61
C PRO A 310 31.68 0.39 -3.14
N ASP A 311 31.29 -0.67 -3.87
CA ASP A 311 31.24 -0.63 -5.33
C ASP A 311 30.32 0.48 -5.85
N ARG A 312 29.20 0.70 -5.16
CA ARG A 312 28.31 1.81 -5.49
C ARG A 312 28.93 3.16 -5.17
N ALA A 313 29.72 3.28 -4.10
CA ALA A 313 30.46 4.50 -3.80
C ALA A 313 31.47 4.83 -4.91
N ARG A 314 32.30 3.84 -5.31
CA ARG A 314 33.24 3.99 -6.42
C ARG A 314 32.55 4.35 -7.73
N LYS A 315 31.42 3.69 -8.04
CA LYS A 315 30.61 4.03 -9.22
C LYS A 315 30.14 5.48 -9.20
N VAL A 316 29.63 5.97 -8.06
CA VAL A 316 29.23 7.37 -7.92
C VAL A 316 30.43 8.32 -8.08
N ALA A 317 31.60 7.94 -7.56
CA ALA A 317 32.83 8.73 -7.71
C ALA A 317 33.22 8.87 -9.19
N VAL A 318 33.21 7.77 -9.94
CA VAL A 318 33.45 7.76 -11.39
C VAL A 318 32.40 8.59 -12.15
N GLU A 319 31.12 8.47 -11.81
CA GLU A 319 30.04 9.28 -12.41
C GLU A 319 30.21 10.79 -12.13
N TRP A 320 30.92 11.16 -11.06
CA TRP A 320 31.31 12.54 -10.74
C TRP A 320 32.70 12.94 -11.28
N GLY A 321 33.33 12.07 -12.08
CA GLY A 321 34.66 12.33 -12.63
C GLY A 321 35.76 12.41 -11.57
N LEU A 322 35.57 11.73 -10.44
CA LEU A 322 36.52 11.65 -9.35
C LEU A 322 37.38 10.40 -9.56
N SER A 323 38.66 10.57 -9.84
CA SER A 323 39.61 9.46 -9.95
C SER A 323 39.87 8.84 -8.58
N SER A 324 39.98 7.50 -8.52
CA SER A 324 40.46 6.79 -7.33
C SER A 324 41.92 7.18 -7.03
N PRO A 325 42.40 7.14 -5.78
CA PRO A 325 43.81 7.39 -5.45
C PRO A 325 44.85 6.47 -6.14
N ASP A 326 44.43 5.41 -6.84
CA ASP A 326 45.32 4.37 -7.39
C ASP A 326 45.84 4.58 -8.82
N GLU A 327 45.65 5.76 -9.43
CA GLU A 327 46.38 6.12 -10.66
C GLU A 327 47.64 6.95 -10.35
N THR A 328 48.48 6.48 -9.43
CA THR A 328 49.91 6.76 -9.54
C THR A 328 50.49 5.77 -10.55
N THR A 329 50.61 6.24 -11.78
CA THR A 329 51.51 5.67 -12.78
C THR A 329 52.92 5.58 -12.17
N ASP A 330 53.40 4.35 -11.93
CA ASP A 330 54.83 4.07 -11.80
C ASP A 330 55.48 4.47 -13.14
N ASP A 331 56.32 5.50 -13.11
CA ASP A 331 57.27 5.90 -14.16
C ASP A 331 58.54 5.03 -14.11
#